data_AF-A0A0M8VFK7-F1
#
_entry.id   AF-A0A0M8VFK7-F1
#
_cell.length_a   1.000
_cell.length_b   1.000
_cell.length_c   1.000
_cell.angle_alpha   90.00
_cell.angle_beta   90.00
_cell.angle_gamma   90.00
#
_symmetry.space_group_name_H-M   'P 1'
#
loop_
_entity.id
_entity.type
_entity.pdbx_description
1 polymer ?
#
loop_
_entity_poly.entity_id
_entity_poly.type
_entity_poly.pdbx_seq_one_letter_code
_entity_poly.pdbx_strand_id
1 'polypeptide(L)'
;MARRLAAHPSLSAYRNTPELVRVGESHYETHDADGSTNGHALAEYLRNADPLMEQIRACCAPYVSPLDALWQALDALYGLERAHIDDRPMFAGVCRVFPEGSELLPHNDRLIRDAPGLGLGRELDAQLAANIYLRVPEKGGELQLWDLWPDEAQLTAWRASDSEYGTDRALVPPPACVLPITAGDLVLIDATKLHAVSRQERGARIGLSCFLGVRRGRPLVCWS
;
A
#
# COMPACT_ATOMS: atom_id res chain seq x y z
N MET A 1 -15.73 5.98 -11.25
CA MET A 1 -14.44 5.67 -10.63
C MET A 1 -14.44 4.29 -9.96
N ALA A 2 -14.88 4.13 -8.70
CA ALA A 2 -14.76 2.86 -7.95
C ALA A 2 -15.22 1.59 -8.70
N ARG A 3 -16.40 1.62 -9.37
CA ARG A 3 -16.89 0.47 -10.16
C ARG A 3 -15.97 0.10 -11.34
N ARG A 4 -15.37 1.09 -12.00
CA ARG A 4 -14.44 0.86 -13.12
C ARG A 4 -13.13 0.24 -12.64
N LEU A 5 -12.61 0.75 -11.52
CA LEU A 5 -11.41 0.21 -10.88
C LEU A 5 -11.62 -1.24 -10.38
N ALA A 6 -12.77 -1.53 -9.77
CA ALA A 6 -13.11 -2.89 -9.32
C ALA A 6 -13.43 -3.88 -10.46
N ALA A 7 -13.55 -3.40 -11.70
CA ALA A 7 -13.74 -4.23 -12.89
C ALA A 7 -12.55 -4.13 -13.85
N HIS A 8 -11.42 -3.61 -13.38
CA HIS A 8 -10.25 -3.39 -14.22
C HIS A 8 -9.65 -4.74 -14.67
N PRO A 9 -9.31 -4.92 -15.96
CA PRO A 9 -8.87 -6.21 -16.49
C PRO A 9 -7.55 -6.72 -15.89
N SER A 10 -6.70 -5.81 -15.42
CA SER A 10 -5.43 -6.15 -14.73
C SER A 10 -5.57 -6.39 -13.23
N LEU A 11 -6.80 -6.53 -12.71
CA LEU A 11 -7.00 -6.94 -11.31
C LEU A 11 -6.45 -8.35 -11.11
N SER A 12 -5.55 -8.51 -10.16
CA SER A 12 -5.04 -9.82 -9.73
C SER A 12 -4.87 -9.85 -8.22
N ALA A 13 -4.74 -11.04 -7.64
CA ALA A 13 -4.55 -11.24 -6.20
C ALA A 13 -3.10 -11.03 -5.75
N TYR A 14 -2.91 -10.44 -4.56
CA TYR A 14 -1.57 -10.35 -3.93
C TYR A 14 -1.01 -11.75 -3.69
N ARG A 15 0.31 -11.94 -3.92
CA ARG A 15 0.96 -13.24 -3.71
C ARG A 15 0.80 -13.73 -2.26
N ASN A 16 1.02 -12.85 -1.29
CA ASN A 16 1.08 -13.20 0.13
C ASN A 16 -0.25 -12.98 0.87
N THR A 17 -1.25 -12.37 0.20
CA THR A 17 -2.59 -12.15 0.76
C THR A 17 -3.64 -12.31 -0.34
N PRO A 18 -3.90 -13.56 -0.78
CA PRO A 18 -4.71 -13.82 -1.98
C PRO A 18 -6.15 -13.31 -1.92
N GLU A 19 -6.66 -13.04 -0.72
CA GLU A 19 -7.98 -12.46 -0.49
C GLU A 19 -8.08 -11.00 -0.95
N LEU A 20 -6.95 -10.32 -1.12
CA LEU A 20 -6.86 -8.94 -1.56
C LEU A 20 -6.45 -8.91 -3.03
N VAL A 21 -7.10 -8.03 -3.80
CA VAL A 21 -6.80 -7.86 -5.22
C VAL A 21 -6.40 -6.42 -5.52
N ARG A 22 -5.52 -6.25 -6.51
CA ARG A 22 -4.96 -4.95 -6.89
C ARG A 22 -4.80 -4.78 -8.38
N VAL A 23 -4.80 -3.54 -8.83
CA VAL A 23 -4.32 -3.14 -10.16
C VAL A 23 -2.91 -2.60 -10.02
N GLY A 24 -1.98 -3.30 -10.68
CA GLY A 24 -0.56 -3.05 -10.61
C GLY A 24 0.12 -3.76 -9.44
N GLU A 25 1.32 -4.25 -9.70
CA GLU A 25 2.13 -4.96 -8.71
C GLU A 25 2.75 -3.96 -7.75
N SER A 26 2.84 -4.33 -6.48
CA SER A 26 3.63 -3.59 -5.49
C SER A 26 5.09 -4.03 -5.58
N HIS A 27 6.06 -3.14 -5.35
CA HIS A 27 7.48 -3.49 -5.52
C HIS A 27 7.93 -4.72 -4.72
N TYR A 28 7.36 -4.94 -3.52
CA TYR A 28 7.73 -6.11 -2.70
C TYR A 28 7.45 -7.44 -3.44
N GLU A 29 6.50 -7.46 -4.38
CA GLU A 29 6.11 -8.64 -5.15
C GLU A 29 7.17 -9.05 -6.19
N THR A 30 8.18 -8.21 -6.42
CA THR A 30 9.34 -8.50 -7.25
C THR A 30 10.43 -9.27 -6.50
N HIS A 31 10.19 -9.65 -5.24
CA HIS A 31 11.11 -10.43 -4.42
C HIS A 31 10.57 -11.86 -4.20
N ASP A 32 11.48 -12.82 -4.13
CA ASP A 32 11.17 -14.20 -3.75
C ASP A 32 11.10 -14.34 -2.21
N ALA A 33 10.62 -15.48 -1.72
CA ALA A 33 10.39 -15.70 -0.28
C ALA A 33 11.68 -15.62 0.57
N ASP A 34 12.84 -15.83 -0.04
CA ASP A 34 14.16 -15.69 0.58
C ASP A 34 14.70 -14.24 0.57
N GLY A 35 13.91 -13.30 0.04
CA GLY A 35 14.28 -11.88 -0.08
C GLY A 35 15.15 -11.54 -1.29
N SER A 36 15.48 -12.52 -2.13
CA SER A 36 16.20 -12.25 -3.38
C SER A 36 15.30 -11.57 -4.41
N THR A 37 15.87 -10.68 -5.23
CA THR A 37 15.11 -9.98 -6.28
C THR A 37 14.91 -10.89 -7.48
N ASN A 38 13.66 -11.11 -7.86
CA ASN A 38 13.29 -11.78 -9.09
C ASN A 38 13.42 -10.81 -10.27
N GLY A 39 14.51 -10.95 -11.05
CA GLY A 39 14.82 -10.01 -12.13
C GLY A 39 13.75 -9.93 -13.23
N HIS A 40 13.00 -11.00 -13.47
CA HIS A 40 11.91 -10.98 -14.45
C HIS A 40 10.71 -10.15 -13.93
N ALA A 41 10.28 -10.42 -12.69
CA ALA A 41 9.19 -9.69 -12.04
C ALA A 41 9.54 -8.20 -11.90
N LEU A 42 10.79 -7.87 -11.50
CA LEU A 42 11.24 -6.48 -11.41
C LEU A 42 11.21 -5.79 -12.79
N ALA A 43 11.63 -6.48 -13.84
CA ALA A 43 11.59 -5.92 -15.18
C ALA A 43 10.16 -5.69 -15.69
N GLU A 44 9.21 -6.54 -15.29
CA GLU A 44 7.79 -6.38 -15.59
C GLU A 44 7.16 -5.22 -14.80
N TYR A 45 7.38 -5.16 -13.48
CA TYR A 45 6.99 -4.05 -12.61
C TYR A 45 7.42 -2.70 -13.19
N LEU A 46 8.71 -2.56 -13.54
CA LEU A 46 9.26 -1.30 -14.09
C LEU A 46 8.73 -0.99 -15.49
N ARG A 47 8.46 -2.01 -16.34
CA ARG A 47 7.82 -1.79 -17.65
C ARG A 47 6.38 -1.31 -17.53
N ASN A 48 5.65 -1.86 -16.56
CA ASN A 48 4.21 -1.67 -16.44
C ASN A 48 3.84 -0.45 -15.59
N ALA A 49 4.80 0.15 -14.88
CA ALA A 49 4.57 1.30 -13.99
C ALA A 49 3.77 2.44 -14.67
N ASP A 50 4.28 3.03 -15.75
CA ASP A 50 3.59 4.13 -16.44
C ASP A 50 2.28 3.70 -17.11
N PRO A 51 2.22 2.59 -17.90
CA PRO A 51 0.98 2.13 -18.50
C PRO A 51 -0.15 1.88 -17.48
N LEU A 52 0.16 1.28 -16.32
CA LEU A 52 -0.83 1.00 -15.29
C LEU A 52 -1.32 2.28 -14.60
N MET A 53 -0.43 3.24 -14.34
CA MET A 53 -0.82 4.54 -13.80
C MET A 53 -1.79 5.25 -14.74
N GLU A 54 -1.54 5.24 -16.06
CA GLU A 54 -2.45 5.80 -17.06
C GLU A 54 -3.80 5.06 -17.11
N GLN A 55 -3.82 3.74 -16.97
CA GLN A 55 -5.06 2.97 -16.91
C GLN A 55 -5.89 3.29 -15.66
N ILE A 56 -5.24 3.48 -14.51
CA ILE A 56 -5.90 3.94 -13.27
C ILE A 56 -6.48 5.35 -13.46
N ARG A 57 -5.74 6.27 -14.11
CA ARG A 57 -6.22 7.61 -14.47
C ARG A 57 -7.45 7.55 -15.38
N ALA A 58 -7.43 6.70 -16.40
CA ALA A 58 -8.57 6.50 -17.29
C ALA A 58 -9.82 6.02 -16.55
N CYS A 59 -9.67 5.20 -15.50
CA CYS A 59 -10.77 4.77 -14.64
C CYS A 59 -11.37 5.92 -13.79
N CYS A 60 -10.63 7.01 -13.61
CA CYS A 60 -11.04 8.19 -12.86
C CYS A 60 -11.83 9.21 -13.71
N ALA A 61 -11.67 9.19 -15.03
CA ALA A 61 -12.34 10.09 -15.97
C ALA A 61 -13.87 10.18 -15.73
N PRO A 62 -14.51 11.35 -15.90
CA PRO A 62 -13.95 12.60 -16.39
C PRO A 62 -13.23 13.43 -15.32
N TYR A 63 -13.14 12.92 -14.08
CA TYR A 63 -12.45 13.61 -13.00
C TYR A 63 -10.95 13.31 -13.01
N VAL A 64 -10.16 14.23 -12.46
CA VAL A 64 -8.74 14.01 -12.16
C VAL A 64 -8.60 12.82 -11.22
N SER A 65 -7.55 12.02 -11.39
CA SER A 65 -7.22 10.95 -10.45
C SER A 65 -7.01 11.53 -9.06
N PRO A 66 -7.64 10.98 -8.00
CA PRO A 66 -7.40 11.44 -6.63
C PRO A 66 -5.91 11.37 -6.22
N LEU A 67 -5.16 10.41 -6.78
CA LEU A 67 -3.70 10.35 -6.60
C LEU A 67 -2.98 11.51 -7.27
N ASP A 68 -3.35 11.89 -8.50
CA ASP A 68 -2.76 13.04 -9.18
C ASP A 68 -3.05 14.34 -8.40
N ALA A 69 -4.27 14.50 -7.89
CA ALA A 69 -4.64 15.64 -7.06
C ALA A 69 -3.80 15.70 -5.76
N LEU A 70 -3.59 14.55 -5.10
CA LEU A 70 -2.70 14.45 -3.94
C LEU A 70 -1.25 14.81 -4.31
N TRP A 71 -0.71 14.23 -5.38
CA TRP A 71 0.67 14.46 -5.79
C TRP A 71 0.92 15.92 -6.17
N GLN A 72 0.01 16.56 -6.90
CA GLN A 72 0.09 17.98 -7.22
C GLN A 72 0.11 18.85 -5.96
N ALA A 73 -0.76 18.54 -4.98
CA ALA A 73 -0.80 19.29 -3.72
C ALA A 73 0.49 19.10 -2.90
N LEU A 74 1.04 17.88 -2.84
CA LEU A 74 2.29 17.59 -2.15
C LEU A 74 3.49 18.24 -2.83
N ASP A 75 3.56 18.17 -4.15
CA ASP A 75 4.65 18.77 -4.94
C ASP A 75 4.71 20.29 -4.74
N ALA A 76 3.56 20.96 -4.81
CA ALA A 76 3.48 22.41 -4.61
C ALA A 76 3.95 22.88 -3.22
N LEU A 77 3.81 22.04 -2.19
CA LEU A 77 4.12 22.39 -0.80
C LEU A 77 5.49 21.91 -0.34
N TYR A 78 5.93 20.74 -0.81
CA TYR A 78 7.10 20.03 -0.28
C TYR A 78 8.06 19.57 -1.37
N GLY A 79 7.70 19.69 -2.65
CA GLY A 79 8.32 18.95 -3.73
C GLY A 79 7.98 17.46 -3.66
N LEU A 80 7.80 16.83 -4.81
CA LEU A 80 7.53 15.40 -4.90
C LEU A 80 8.28 14.75 -6.05
N GLU A 81 9.06 13.73 -5.71
CA GLU A 81 9.77 12.88 -6.65
C GLU A 81 9.13 11.49 -6.69
N ARG A 82 9.19 10.83 -7.85
CA ARG A 82 8.90 9.40 -7.94
C ARG A 82 10.16 8.63 -7.58
N ALA A 83 10.03 7.54 -6.83
CA ALA A 83 11.17 6.66 -6.56
C ALA A 83 11.67 6.01 -7.86
N HIS A 84 12.95 5.65 -7.91
CA HIS A 84 13.59 5.03 -9.07
C HIS A 84 14.41 3.80 -8.67
N ILE A 85 14.50 2.84 -9.58
CA ILE A 85 15.41 1.68 -9.53
C ILE A 85 16.19 1.69 -10.83
N ASP A 86 17.53 1.80 -10.74
CA ASP A 86 18.42 1.93 -11.89
C ASP A 86 17.95 3.00 -12.89
N ASP A 87 17.66 4.21 -12.38
CA ASP A 87 17.12 5.36 -13.11
C ASP A 87 15.76 5.13 -13.81
N ARG A 88 15.11 3.99 -13.58
CA ARG A 88 13.75 3.74 -14.06
C ARG A 88 12.73 4.03 -12.96
N PRO A 89 11.67 4.78 -13.28
CA PRO A 89 10.67 5.13 -12.29
C PRO A 89 9.93 3.90 -11.77
N MET A 90 9.71 3.88 -10.46
CA MET A 90 8.85 2.91 -9.80
C MET A 90 7.37 3.20 -10.09
N PHE A 91 6.54 2.19 -9.94
CA PHE A 91 5.10 2.37 -9.88
C PHE A 91 4.76 3.23 -8.66
N ALA A 92 3.86 4.18 -8.81
CA ALA A 92 3.39 5.02 -7.72
C ALA A 92 1.87 5.15 -7.86
N GLY A 93 1.12 4.52 -6.97
CA GLY A 93 -0.33 4.55 -6.99
C GLY A 93 -0.98 3.22 -7.37
N VAL A 94 -1.15 2.34 -6.40
CA VAL A 94 -1.88 1.08 -6.57
C VAL A 94 -3.38 1.28 -6.30
N CYS A 95 -4.24 0.62 -7.09
CA CYS A 95 -5.65 0.45 -6.73
C CYS A 95 -5.81 -0.83 -5.93
N ARG A 96 -6.33 -0.74 -4.71
CA ARG A 96 -6.59 -1.89 -3.84
C ARG A 96 -8.08 -2.14 -3.72
N VAL A 97 -8.48 -3.39 -3.86
CA VAL A 97 -9.84 -3.87 -3.65
C VAL A 97 -9.80 -4.95 -2.59
N PHE A 98 -10.64 -4.76 -1.58
CA PHE A 98 -10.89 -5.66 -0.47
C PHE A 98 -12.30 -6.21 -0.68
N PRO A 99 -12.45 -7.41 -1.27
CA PRO A 99 -13.75 -8.07 -1.42
C PRO A 99 -14.43 -8.31 -0.07
N GLU A 100 -15.74 -8.55 -0.10
CA GLU A 100 -16.46 -9.03 1.09
C GLU A 100 -15.80 -10.32 1.60
N GLY A 101 -15.62 -10.41 2.91
CA GLY A 101 -14.93 -11.50 3.58
C GLY A 101 -13.41 -11.41 3.57
N SER A 102 -12.78 -10.44 2.92
CA SER A 102 -11.33 -10.24 3.04
C SER A 102 -10.98 -9.46 4.31
N GLU A 103 -9.75 -9.62 4.79
CA GLU A 103 -9.16 -8.74 5.78
C GLU A 103 -7.69 -8.45 5.47
N LEU A 104 -7.08 -7.55 6.24
CA LEU A 104 -5.63 -7.41 6.24
C LEU A 104 -5.16 -7.51 7.68
N LEU A 105 -4.47 -8.62 7.96
CA LEU A 105 -3.90 -8.91 9.27
C LEU A 105 -2.95 -7.81 9.71
N PRO A 106 -2.74 -7.62 11.02
CA PRO A 106 -1.80 -6.61 11.49
C PRO A 106 -0.41 -6.82 10.91
N HIS A 107 0.17 -5.75 10.36
CA HIS A 107 1.46 -5.72 9.71
C HIS A 107 2.03 -4.30 9.80
N ASN A 108 3.27 -4.12 9.39
CA ASN A 108 3.83 -2.81 9.08
C ASN A 108 4.49 -2.89 7.71
N ASP A 109 4.63 -1.76 7.04
CA ASP A 109 5.35 -1.67 5.77
C ASP A 109 6.65 -0.90 6.03
N ARG A 110 7.78 -1.49 5.65
CA ARG A 110 9.10 -0.88 5.83
C ARG A 110 9.89 -1.11 4.56
N LEU A 111 10.12 -0.04 3.79
CA LEU A 111 10.82 -0.15 2.50
C LEU A 111 12.19 -0.83 2.64
N ILE A 112 12.91 -0.59 3.72
CA ILE A 112 14.21 -1.25 3.98
C ILE A 112 14.10 -2.78 4.09
N ARG A 113 12.94 -3.31 4.50
CA ARG A 113 12.66 -4.74 4.57
C ARG A 113 12.03 -5.25 3.27
N ASP A 114 11.09 -4.48 2.71
CA ASP A 114 10.31 -4.86 1.54
C ASP A 114 11.10 -4.70 0.23
N ALA A 115 12.23 -3.99 0.29
CA ALA A 115 13.15 -3.71 -0.82
C ALA A 115 14.61 -3.59 -0.31
N PRO A 116 15.23 -4.65 0.22
CA PRO A 116 16.51 -4.57 0.93
C PRO A 116 17.69 -4.08 0.06
N GLY A 117 17.59 -4.23 -1.27
CA GLY A 117 18.57 -3.72 -2.24
C GLY A 117 18.37 -2.25 -2.62
N LEU A 118 17.24 -1.64 -2.27
CA LEU A 118 16.94 -0.26 -2.61
C LEU A 118 17.50 0.68 -1.55
N GLY A 119 18.55 1.43 -1.89
CA GLY A 119 19.21 2.39 -0.99
C GLY A 119 18.24 3.39 -0.35
N LEU A 120 17.16 3.74 -1.05
CA LEU A 120 16.12 4.64 -0.58
C LEU A 120 15.60 4.29 0.81
N GLY A 121 15.42 2.99 1.14
CA GLY A 121 14.91 2.57 2.43
C GLY A 121 15.78 2.99 3.62
N ARG A 122 17.09 3.22 3.40
CA ARG A 122 18.03 3.71 4.43
C ARG A 122 18.08 5.23 4.53
N GLU A 123 17.54 5.93 3.53
CA GLU A 123 17.53 7.40 3.46
C GLU A 123 16.29 8.02 4.10
N LEU A 124 15.25 7.23 4.38
CA LEU A 124 13.98 7.74 4.89
C LEU A 124 14.06 8.08 6.38
N ASP A 125 13.69 9.31 6.74
CA ASP A 125 13.42 9.72 8.12
C ASP A 125 12.05 9.22 8.60
N ALA A 126 11.09 9.07 7.68
CA ALA A 126 9.78 8.49 7.93
C ALA A 126 9.18 7.90 6.65
N GLN A 127 8.29 6.93 6.80
CA GLN A 127 7.51 6.34 5.70
C GLN A 127 6.03 6.41 6.05
N LEU A 128 5.25 7.01 5.17
CA LEU A 128 3.80 7.13 5.30
C LEU A 128 3.11 6.26 4.25
N ALA A 129 1.96 5.70 4.61
CA ALA A 129 1.02 5.15 3.65
C ALA A 129 -0.12 6.16 3.45
N ALA A 130 -0.33 6.59 2.21
CA ALA A 130 -1.45 7.42 1.81
C ALA A 130 -2.54 6.54 1.20
N ASN A 131 -3.73 6.57 1.79
CA ASN A 131 -4.87 5.77 1.35
C ASN A 131 -6.08 6.69 1.09
N ILE A 132 -6.56 6.69 -0.14
CA ILE A 132 -7.75 7.42 -0.58
C ILE A 132 -8.90 6.43 -0.78
N TYR A 133 -9.99 6.61 -0.05
CA TYR A 133 -11.09 5.64 0.00
C TYR A 133 -12.17 6.02 -1.00
N LEU A 134 -12.36 5.20 -2.03
CA LEU A 134 -13.37 5.42 -3.07
C LEU A 134 -14.70 4.70 -2.77
N ARG A 135 -14.62 3.63 -1.99
CA ARG A 135 -15.74 2.90 -1.42
C ARG A 135 -15.30 2.28 -0.10
N VAL A 136 -16.19 2.28 0.87
CA VAL A 136 -16.07 1.56 2.15
C VAL A 136 -17.19 0.52 2.24
N PRO A 137 -16.98 -0.60 2.94
CA PRO A 137 -18.03 -1.59 3.21
C PRO A 137 -19.16 -0.97 4.02
N GLU A 138 -20.35 -1.57 3.97
CA GLU A 138 -21.47 -1.17 4.83
C GLU A 138 -21.31 -1.70 6.27
N LYS A 139 -20.43 -2.67 6.50
CA LYS A 139 -20.10 -3.22 7.82
C LYS A 139 -18.69 -3.82 7.85
N GLY A 140 -17.95 -3.57 8.93
CA GLY A 140 -16.56 -4.01 9.08
C GLY A 140 -15.60 -3.13 8.28
N GLY A 141 -14.40 -3.65 8.02
CA GLY A 141 -13.35 -2.98 7.24
C GLY A 141 -12.77 -1.71 7.86
N GLU A 142 -12.89 -1.55 9.17
CA GLU A 142 -12.27 -0.47 9.92
C GLU A 142 -10.75 -0.53 9.85
N LEU A 143 -10.11 0.64 9.73
CA LEU A 143 -8.67 0.77 9.85
C LEU A 143 -8.28 0.74 11.33
N GLN A 144 -7.44 -0.22 11.70
CA GLN A 144 -6.96 -0.40 13.07
C GLN A 144 -5.50 0.03 13.15
N LEU A 145 -5.18 0.84 14.15
CA LEU A 145 -3.86 1.44 14.34
C LEU A 145 -3.34 1.14 15.75
N TRP A 146 -2.07 0.77 15.81
CA TRP A 146 -1.35 0.58 17.05
C TRP A 146 -0.27 1.65 17.19
N ASP A 147 0.00 2.06 18.42
CA ASP A 147 1.19 2.86 18.73
C ASP A 147 2.38 1.93 19.02
N LEU A 148 2.68 1.05 18.07
CA LEU A 148 3.70 0.00 18.20
C LEU A 148 4.58 -0.08 16.96
N TRP A 149 5.89 -0.14 17.20
CA TRP A 149 6.91 -0.44 16.20
C TRP A 149 7.57 -1.77 16.54
N PRO A 150 6.94 -2.91 16.16
CA PRO A 150 7.57 -4.19 16.39
C PRO A 150 8.89 -4.28 15.63
N ASP A 151 9.87 -4.92 16.25
CA ASP A 151 11.09 -5.36 15.57
C ASP A 151 10.86 -6.70 14.83
N GLU A 152 11.86 -7.15 14.08
CA GLU A 152 11.75 -8.37 13.28
C GLU A 152 11.57 -9.63 14.14
N ALA A 153 12.14 -9.66 15.36
CA ALA A 153 11.98 -10.79 16.27
C ALA A 153 10.54 -10.86 16.79
N GLN A 154 9.94 -9.72 17.13
CA GLN A 154 8.54 -9.62 17.52
C GLN A 154 7.61 -9.99 16.37
N LEU A 155 7.84 -9.46 15.17
CA LEU A 155 7.05 -9.81 13.98
C LEU A 155 7.11 -11.32 13.68
N THR A 156 8.29 -11.93 13.84
CA THR A 156 8.44 -13.39 13.67
C THR A 156 7.69 -14.16 14.75
N ALA A 157 7.79 -13.75 16.01
CA ALA A 157 7.10 -14.39 17.12
C ALA A 157 5.57 -14.27 17.05
N TRP A 158 5.07 -13.20 16.42
CA TRP A 158 3.64 -12.97 16.25
C TRP A 158 3.09 -13.43 14.90
N ARG A 159 3.90 -14.06 14.02
CA ARG A 159 3.46 -14.42 12.67
C ARG A 159 2.26 -15.38 12.71
N ALA A 160 1.23 -15.06 11.93
CA ALA A 160 0.09 -15.96 11.75
C ALA A 160 0.51 -17.21 10.96
N SER A 161 0.01 -18.40 11.35
CA SER A 161 0.43 -19.66 10.73
C SER A 161 0.04 -19.80 9.26
N ASP A 162 -0.96 -19.06 8.82
CA ASP A 162 -1.50 -19.01 7.45
C ASP A 162 -1.08 -17.73 6.70
N SER A 163 -0.14 -16.94 7.22
CA SER A 163 0.34 -15.71 6.58
C SER A 163 1.85 -15.63 6.52
N GLU A 164 2.38 -15.26 5.35
CA GLU A 164 3.80 -14.95 5.18
C GLU A 164 4.16 -13.54 5.67
N TYR A 165 3.16 -12.69 5.90
CA TYR A 165 3.34 -11.25 6.13
C TYR A 165 2.64 -10.73 7.39
N GLY A 166 1.43 -11.23 7.67
CA GLY A 166 0.60 -10.76 8.78
C GLY A 166 0.94 -11.42 10.11
N THR A 167 0.74 -10.66 11.19
CA THR A 167 0.77 -11.18 12.56
C THR A 167 -0.59 -11.71 12.98
N ASP A 168 -0.62 -12.75 13.81
CA ASP A 168 -1.82 -13.25 14.45
C ASP A 168 -2.39 -12.19 15.41
N ARG A 169 -3.67 -11.84 15.20
CA ARG A 169 -4.40 -10.88 16.02
C ARG A 169 -4.44 -11.28 17.50
N ALA A 170 -4.40 -12.57 17.81
CA ALA A 170 -4.41 -13.06 19.19
C ALA A 170 -3.07 -12.83 19.92
N LEU A 171 -1.99 -12.61 19.18
CA LEU A 171 -0.64 -12.41 19.74
C LEU A 171 -0.27 -10.93 19.90
N VAL A 172 -1.04 -10.02 19.28
CA VAL A 172 -0.85 -8.57 19.39
C VAL A 172 -1.84 -7.98 20.40
N PRO A 173 -1.47 -6.89 21.10
CA PRO A 173 -2.41 -6.20 21.99
C PRO A 173 -3.57 -5.59 21.20
N PRO A 174 -4.65 -5.12 21.86
CA PRO A 174 -5.72 -4.39 21.19
C PRO A 174 -5.20 -3.12 20.48
N PRO A 175 -5.82 -2.70 19.35
CA PRO A 175 -5.44 -1.48 18.67
C PRO A 175 -5.64 -0.26 19.58
N ALA A 176 -4.71 0.69 19.49
CA ALA A 176 -4.79 1.96 20.20
C ALA A 176 -5.88 2.87 19.63
N CYS A 177 -6.17 2.71 18.33
CA CYS A 177 -7.20 3.47 17.63
C CYS A 177 -7.86 2.62 16.55
N VAL A 178 -9.18 2.78 16.39
CA VAL A 178 -9.96 2.24 15.27
C VAL A 178 -10.61 3.42 14.57
N LEU A 179 -10.21 3.68 13.33
CA LEU A 179 -10.68 4.83 12.57
C LEU A 179 -11.93 4.46 11.75
N PRO A 180 -13.07 5.17 11.95
CA PRO A 180 -14.20 5.07 11.04
C PRO A 180 -13.86 5.84 9.75
N ILE A 181 -13.80 5.13 8.63
CA ILE A 181 -13.46 5.73 7.34
C ILE A 181 -14.71 5.91 6.48
N THR A 182 -14.81 7.04 5.80
CA THR A 182 -15.86 7.34 4.83
C THR A 182 -15.29 7.40 3.41
N ALA A 183 -16.12 7.08 2.42
CA ALA A 183 -15.74 7.30 1.02
C ALA A 183 -15.48 8.80 0.77
N GLY A 184 -14.33 9.11 0.17
CA GLY A 184 -13.81 10.45 -0.05
C GLY A 184 -12.63 10.79 0.87
N ASP A 185 -12.45 10.07 1.98
CA ASP A 185 -11.36 10.34 2.91
C ASP A 185 -10.00 10.03 2.31
N LEU A 186 -9.03 10.90 2.61
CA LEU A 186 -7.60 10.63 2.54
C LEU A 186 -7.09 10.36 3.96
N VAL A 187 -6.45 9.22 4.16
CA VAL A 187 -5.80 8.88 5.43
C VAL A 187 -4.31 8.70 5.19
N LEU A 188 -3.51 9.46 5.94
CA LEU A 188 -2.06 9.31 6.02
C LEU A 188 -1.72 8.65 7.36
N ILE A 189 -1.01 7.53 7.33
CA ILE A 189 -0.53 6.84 8.53
C ILE A 189 0.98 6.62 8.44
N ASP A 190 1.66 6.55 9.59
CA ASP A 190 3.02 6.00 9.66
C ASP A 190 2.96 4.51 9.31
N ALA A 191 3.46 4.16 8.14
CA ALA A 191 3.40 2.79 7.63
C ALA A 191 4.30 1.84 8.43
N THR A 192 5.29 2.38 9.15
CA THR A 192 6.26 1.59 9.92
C THR A 192 5.72 1.10 11.27
N LYS A 193 4.57 1.66 11.69
CA LYS A 193 3.79 1.18 12.83
C LYS A 193 2.89 0.02 12.44
N LEU A 194 2.56 -0.82 13.42
CA LEU A 194 1.60 -1.89 13.22
C LEU A 194 0.21 -1.32 12.91
N HIS A 195 -0.40 -1.81 11.83
CA HIS A 195 -1.72 -1.43 11.37
C HIS A 195 -2.41 -2.61 10.67
N ALA A 196 -3.73 -2.57 10.62
CA ALA A 196 -4.55 -3.65 10.08
C ALA A 196 -5.86 -3.11 9.49
N VAL A 197 -6.54 -3.95 8.74
CA VAL A 197 -7.92 -3.68 8.28
C VAL A 197 -8.76 -4.84 8.77
N SER A 198 -9.82 -4.55 9.53
CA SER A 198 -10.74 -5.60 9.97
C SER A 198 -11.43 -6.26 8.77
N ARG A 199 -12.06 -7.40 9.03
CA ARG A 199 -12.78 -8.15 8.00
C ARG A 199 -13.89 -7.30 7.37
N GLN A 200 -13.99 -7.34 6.04
CA GLN A 200 -15.11 -6.75 5.32
C GLN A 200 -16.34 -7.63 5.55
N GLU A 201 -17.23 -7.28 6.47
CA GLU A 201 -18.38 -8.13 6.81
C GLU A 201 -19.51 -8.02 5.80
N ARG A 202 -19.71 -6.84 5.22
CA ARG A 202 -20.71 -6.59 4.18
C ARG A 202 -20.22 -5.52 3.22
N GLY A 203 -20.14 -5.85 1.94
CA GLY A 203 -19.62 -4.98 0.90
C GLY A 203 -18.10 -5.02 0.76
N ALA A 204 -17.59 -4.23 -0.18
CA ALA A 204 -16.17 -4.19 -0.52
C ALA A 204 -15.58 -2.81 -0.29
N ARG A 205 -14.34 -2.77 0.18
CA ARG A 205 -13.53 -1.54 0.23
C ARG A 205 -12.72 -1.41 -1.05
N ILE A 206 -12.73 -0.20 -1.64
CA ILE A 206 -11.95 0.12 -2.84
C ILE A 206 -11.23 1.42 -2.56
N GLY A 207 -9.90 1.44 -2.77
CA GLY A 207 -9.09 2.62 -2.55
C GLY A 207 -7.95 2.75 -3.53
N LEU A 208 -7.40 3.95 -3.60
CA LEU A 208 -6.13 4.24 -4.25
C LEU A 208 -5.11 4.52 -3.16
N SER A 209 -3.89 4.02 -3.34
CA SER A 209 -2.86 4.20 -2.32
C SER A 209 -1.47 4.34 -2.91
N CYS A 210 -0.62 5.07 -2.20
CA CYS A 210 0.82 5.10 -2.44
C CYS A 210 1.56 5.23 -1.12
N PHE A 211 2.84 4.87 -1.11
CA PHE A 211 3.75 5.23 -0.03
C PHE A 211 4.38 6.59 -0.30
N LEU A 212 4.70 7.30 0.79
CA LEU A 212 5.43 8.56 0.78
C LEU A 212 6.63 8.43 1.73
N GLY A 213 7.82 8.75 1.25
CA GLY A 213 9.04 8.80 2.01
C GLY A 213 9.37 10.24 2.36
N VAL A 214 9.67 10.48 3.62
CA VAL A 214 10.13 11.77 4.13
C VAL A 214 11.64 11.73 4.27
N ARG A 215 12.32 12.73 3.72
CA ARG A 215 13.77 12.92 3.81
C ARG A 215 14.02 14.38 4.17
N ARG A 216 14.62 14.67 5.32
CA ARG A 216 14.80 16.03 5.84
C ARG A 216 15.55 16.90 4.82
N GLY A 217 14.96 18.04 4.47
CA GLY A 217 15.56 19.01 3.55
C GLY A 217 15.58 18.56 2.08
N ARG A 218 14.87 17.49 1.71
CA ARG A 218 14.74 17.01 0.33
C ARG A 218 13.26 16.88 -0.05
N PRO A 219 12.90 16.84 -1.34
CA PRO A 219 11.54 16.54 -1.77
C PRO A 219 11.02 15.22 -1.19
N LEU A 220 9.70 15.14 -0.99
CA LEU A 220 9.03 13.87 -0.70
C LEU A 220 9.29 12.90 -1.85
N VAL A 221 9.24 11.60 -1.57
CA VAL A 221 9.40 10.57 -2.59
C VAL A 221 8.22 9.60 -2.54
N CYS A 222 7.62 9.23 -3.68
CA CYS A 222 6.48 8.32 -3.72
C CYS A 222 6.76 7.02 -4.50
N TRP A 223 6.12 5.93 -4.08
CA TRP A 223 6.17 4.62 -4.73
C TRP A 223 4.97 3.74 -4.32
N SER A 224 4.88 2.52 -4.84
CA SER A 224 3.93 1.47 -4.45
C SER A 224 4.55 0.09 -4.65
#